data_AF-A0A1Y4B5H3-F1
#
_entry.id   AF-A0A1Y4B5H3-F1
#
_cell.length_a   1.000
_cell.length_b   1.000
_cell.length_c   1.000
_cell.angle_alpha   90.00
_cell.angle_beta   90.00
_cell.angle_gamma   90.00
#
_symmetry.space_group_name_H-M   'P 1'
#
loop_
_entity.id
_entity.type
_entity.pdbx_description
1 polymer ?
#
loop_
_entity_poly.entity_id
_entity_poly.type
_entity_poly.pdbx_seq_one_letter_code
_entity_poly.pdbx_strand_id
1 'polypeptide(L)'
;MPDDHPRFRHPPHGGEDPGKVSASGIQEKDINLSIALKCRTILEQNGIHVVMTRETDCSLEDDAVSNKKASDLKNRKSIITESSPNCAVSIHQNSFPDSTQHGAQVFYQTSSEESQRLASLIQAQTLYLTGEENKREIKSNSDYYLLRDNTVPTVIAEICFLSNPSEAEMIADENMQEKAAFAIAMGIMQYLYS
;
A
#
# COMPACT_ATOMS: atom_id res chain seq x y z
N MET A 1 -18.22 -24.35 -6.24
CA MET A 1 -18.67 -23.05 -5.69
C MET A 1 -17.45 -22.15 -5.69
N PRO A 2 -17.50 -20.90 -6.19
CA PRO A 2 -16.39 -19.98 -5.97
C PRO A 2 -16.28 -19.76 -4.46
N ASP A 3 -15.10 -19.99 -3.90
CA ASP A 3 -14.82 -19.70 -2.49
C ASP A 3 -15.06 -18.21 -2.22
N ASP A 4 -16.03 -17.92 -1.36
CA ASP A 4 -16.45 -16.57 -0.93
C ASP A 4 -15.48 -15.99 0.12
N HIS A 5 -14.22 -16.42 0.09
CA HIS A 5 -13.21 -15.98 1.04
C HIS A 5 -12.72 -14.58 0.67
N PRO A 6 -12.69 -13.64 1.63
CA PRO A 6 -12.25 -12.28 1.38
C PRO A 6 -10.81 -12.23 0.85
N ARG A 7 -10.52 -11.38 -0.15
CA ARG A 7 -9.19 -11.26 -0.76
C ARG A 7 -8.58 -9.85 -0.68
N PHE A 8 -7.27 -9.80 -0.42
CA PHE A 8 -6.48 -8.57 -0.19
C PHE A 8 -5.12 -8.57 -0.93
N ARG A 9 -4.60 -7.41 -1.41
CA ARG A 9 -3.34 -7.29 -2.22
C ARG A 9 -2.61 -5.93 -2.18
N HIS A 10 -1.25 -5.91 -2.11
CA HIS A 10 -0.28 -5.16 -2.98
C HIS A 10 0.94 -4.45 -2.31
N PRO A 11 2.19 -4.92 -2.53
CA PRO A 11 3.41 -4.11 -2.36
C PRO A 11 4.00 -3.59 -3.70
N PRO A 12 4.19 -2.27 -3.90
CA PRO A 12 4.76 -1.60 -5.08
C PRO A 12 6.29 -1.72 -5.19
N HIS A 13 6.87 -1.23 -6.30
CA HIS A 13 8.32 -1.22 -6.59
C HIS A 13 8.96 -2.63 -6.56
N GLY A 14 10.29 -2.72 -6.47
CA GLY A 14 11.03 -3.98 -6.39
C GLY A 14 12.01 -4.17 -7.54
N GLY A 15 13.02 -5.02 -7.33
CA GLY A 15 14.13 -5.19 -8.26
C GLY A 15 14.97 -3.91 -8.36
N GLU A 16 15.18 -3.42 -9.58
CA GLU A 16 15.97 -2.22 -9.86
C GLU A 16 15.27 -0.90 -9.48
N ASP A 17 13.95 -0.90 -9.23
CA ASP A 17 13.21 0.29 -8.77
C ASP A 17 13.19 0.33 -7.23
N PRO A 18 14.00 1.19 -6.58
CA PRO A 18 14.01 1.31 -5.12
C PRO A 18 12.79 2.06 -4.58
N GLY A 19 12.00 2.71 -5.45
CA GLY A 19 11.03 3.71 -5.05
C GLY A 19 11.73 4.96 -4.49
N LYS A 20 11.17 5.54 -3.43
CA LYS A 20 11.80 6.62 -2.68
C LYS A 20 12.98 6.13 -1.83
N VAL A 21 14.00 6.96 -1.72
CA VAL A 21 15.18 6.67 -0.88
C VAL A 21 15.32 7.80 0.12
N SER A 22 15.39 7.45 1.41
CA SER A 22 15.60 8.44 2.47
C SER A 22 17.01 9.03 2.40
N ALA A 23 17.24 10.14 3.13
CA ALA A 23 18.59 10.72 3.25
C ALA A 23 19.61 9.75 3.88
N SER A 24 19.15 8.78 4.67
CA SER A 24 19.97 7.73 5.30
C SER A 24 20.10 6.45 4.46
N GLY A 25 19.52 6.40 3.25
CA GLY A 25 19.64 5.27 2.33
C GLY A 25 18.57 4.19 2.48
N ILE A 26 17.53 4.41 3.29
CA ILE A 26 16.41 3.48 3.43
C ILE A 26 15.61 3.48 2.13
N GLN A 27 15.36 2.30 1.58
CA GLN A 27 14.64 2.14 0.32
C GLN A 27 13.18 1.78 0.55
N GLU A 28 12.29 2.48 -0.15
CA GLU A 28 10.85 2.31 -0.05
C GLU A 28 10.41 0.87 -0.35
N LYS A 29 11.02 0.25 -1.37
CA LYS A 29 10.67 -1.12 -1.78
C LYS A 29 10.81 -2.16 -0.66
N ASP A 30 11.79 -1.98 0.23
CA ASP A 30 12.12 -2.92 1.31
C ASP A 30 11.11 -2.76 2.44
N ILE A 31 10.82 -1.51 2.82
CA ILE A 31 9.78 -1.17 3.80
C ILE A 31 8.41 -1.67 3.33
N ASN A 32 8.05 -1.39 2.07
CA ASN A 32 6.78 -1.80 1.49
C ASN A 32 6.64 -3.32 1.48
N LEU A 33 7.70 -4.06 1.12
CA LEU A 33 7.67 -5.54 1.13
C LEU A 33 7.49 -6.08 2.55
N SER A 34 8.27 -5.57 3.50
CA SER A 34 8.22 -6.03 4.89
C SER A 34 6.83 -5.82 5.51
N ILE A 35 6.27 -4.61 5.39
CA ILE A 35 4.92 -4.30 5.90
C ILE A 35 3.88 -5.18 5.21
N ALA A 36 3.97 -5.38 3.89
CA ALA A 36 2.99 -6.16 3.16
C ALA A 36 3.03 -7.66 3.50
N LEU A 37 4.22 -8.25 3.73
CA LEU A 37 4.36 -9.65 4.18
C LEU A 37 3.82 -9.85 5.61
N LYS A 38 4.09 -8.88 6.51
CA LYS A 38 3.54 -8.87 7.86
C LYS A 38 2.00 -8.75 7.83
N CYS A 39 1.48 -7.83 7.01
CA CYS A 39 0.04 -7.62 6.82
C CYS A 39 -0.64 -8.88 6.25
N ARG A 40 -0.02 -9.52 5.25
CA ARG A 40 -0.46 -10.81 4.72
C ARG A 40 -0.63 -11.84 5.84
N THR A 41 0.40 -12.00 6.66
CA THR A 41 0.41 -13.00 7.74
C THR A 41 -0.77 -12.79 8.68
N ILE A 42 -1.03 -11.54 9.09
CA ILE A 42 -2.14 -11.18 9.98
C ILE A 42 -3.48 -11.52 9.33
N LEU A 43 -3.67 -11.16 8.06
CA LEU A 43 -4.91 -11.41 7.33
C LEU A 43 -5.18 -12.90 7.10
N GLU A 44 -4.16 -13.66 6.69
CA GLU A 44 -4.26 -15.11 6.47
C GLU A 44 -4.59 -15.87 7.76
N GLN A 45 -3.99 -15.45 8.90
CA GLN A 45 -4.35 -15.98 10.22
C GLN A 45 -5.81 -15.71 10.61
N ASN A 46 -6.45 -14.72 10.01
CA ASN A 46 -7.85 -14.37 10.21
C ASN A 46 -8.77 -14.86 9.07
N GLY A 47 -8.32 -15.86 8.30
CA GLY A 47 -9.15 -16.53 7.28
C GLY A 47 -9.33 -15.76 5.98
N ILE A 48 -8.53 -14.72 5.74
CA ILE A 48 -8.57 -13.89 4.54
C ILE A 48 -7.52 -14.41 3.56
N HIS A 49 -7.92 -14.71 2.34
CA HIS A 49 -7.01 -15.19 1.31
C HIS A 49 -6.26 -14.02 0.67
N VAL A 50 -4.99 -13.85 1.00
CA VAL A 50 -4.17 -12.76 0.48
C VAL A 50 -3.43 -13.21 -0.76
N VAL A 51 -3.29 -12.31 -1.73
CA VAL A 51 -2.42 -12.57 -2.86
C VAL A 51 -1.54 -11.36 -3.13
N MET A 52 -0.26 -11.62 -3.19
CA MET A 52 0.76 -10.61 -3.34
C MET A 52 1.05 -10.39 -4.82
N THR A 53 1.37 -9.15 -5.22
CA THR A 53 1.94 -8.90 -6.55
C THR A 53 3.41 -9.31 -6.60
N ARG A 54 4.11 -9.25 -5.47
CA ARG A 54 5.45 -9.83 -5.27
C ARG A 54 5.63 -10.28 -3.83
N GLU A 55 6.42 -11.34 -3.63
CA GLU A 55 6.77 -11.88 -2.30
C GLU A 55 8.25 -11.72 -1.97
N THR A 56 9.05 -11.32 -2.96
CA THR A 56 10.49 -11.06 -2.84
C THR A 56 10.82 -9.70 -3.45
N ASP A 57 12.10 -9.31 -3.37
CA ASP A 57 12.61 -8.15 -4.08
C ASP A 57 12.77 -8.45 -5.58
N CYS A 58 11.67 -8.34 -6.33
CA CYS A 58 11.63 -8.49 -7.77
C CYS A 58 10.78 -7.40 -8.44
N SER A 59 11.12 -7.09 -9.69
CA SER A 59 10.27 -6.29 -10.59
C SER A 59 9.29 -7.22 -11.32
N LEU A 60 8.14 -6.68 -11.74
CA LEU A 60 7.18 -7.36 -12.62
C LEU A 60 7.24 -6.81 -14.05
N GLU A 61 8.29 -6.09 -14.41
CA GLU A 61 8.49 -5.57 -15.76
C GLU A 61 8.79 -6.68 -16.78
N ASP A 62 8.38 -6.45 -18.03
CA ASP A 62 8.79 -7.28 -19.15
C ASP A 62 10.16 -6.82 -19.68
N ASP A 63 11.15 -7.70 -19.72
CA ASP A 63 12.52 -7.39 -20.16
C ASP A 63 12.61 -6.80 -21.58
N ALA A 64 11.63 -7.14 -22.43
CA ALA A 64 11.60 -6.75 -23.83
C ALA A 64 11.05 -5.33 -24.07
N VAL A 65 10.54 -4.64 -23.05
CA VAL A 65 9.92 -3.31 -23.20
C VAL A 65 10.87 -2.17 -22.82
N SER A 66 10.78 -1.07 -23.55
CA SER A 66 11.57 0.14 -23.26
C SER A 66 11.07 0.90 -22.02
N ASN A 67 9.77 0.84 -21.74
CA ASN A 67 9.16 1.47 -20.57
C ASN A 67 8.85 0.42 -19.49
N LYS A 68 9.91 -0.04 -18.82
CA LYS A 68 9.87 -1.02 -17.74
C LYS A 68 8.86 -0.66 -16.64
N LYS A 69 8.87 0.59 -16.16
CA LYS A 69 7.95 1.08 -15.12
C LYS A 69 6.48 0.99 -15.52
N ALA A 70 6.14 1.33 -16.75
CA ALA A 70 4.77 1.20 -17.23
C ALA A 70 4.34 -0.26 -17.38
N SER A 71 5.26 -1.15 -17.81
CA SER A 71 5.01 -2.59 -17.88
C SER A 71 4.79 -3.19 -16.48
N ASP A 72 5.64 -2.88 -15.51
CA ASP A 72 5.47 -3.31 -14.12
C ASP A 72 4.10 -2.89 -13.55
N LEU A 73 3.74 -1.61 -13.68
CA LEU A 73 2.42 -1.11 -13.23
C LEU A 73 1.24 -1.80 -13.95
N LYS A 74 1.38 -2.09 -15.25
CA LYS A 74 0.38 -2.81 -16.02
C LYS A 74 0.23 -4.25 -15.53
N ASN A 75 1.33 -4.97 -15.33
CA ASN A 75 1.34 -6.35 -14.87
C ASN A 75 0.75 -6.46 -13.45
N ARG A 76 1.04 -5.50 -12.57
CA ARG A 76 0.38 -5.35 -11.26
C ARG A 76 -1.13 -5.21 -11.38
N LYS A 77 -1.60 -4.34 -12.28
CA LYS A 77 -3.02 -4.14 -12.52
C LYS A 77 -3.69 -5.39 -13.12
N SER A 78 -3.01 -6.10 -14.01
CA SER A 78 -3.49 -7.40 -14.53
C SER A 78 -3.69 -8.41 -13.41
N ILE A 79 -2.71 -8.55 -12.50
CA ILE A 79 -2.83 -9.44 -11.34
C ILE A 79 -4.04 -9.08 -10.47
N ILE A 80 -4.31 -7.79 -10.22
CA ILE A 80 -5.50 -7.34 -9.47
C ILE A 80 -6.78 -7.74 -10.22
N THR A 81 -6.81 -7.54 -11.54
CA THR A 81 -8.01 -7.77 -12.37
C THR A 81 -8.34 -9.26 -12.50
N GLU A 82 -7.36 -10.07 -12.87
CA GLU A 82 -7.51 -11.51 -13.14
C GLU A 82 -7.95 -12.31 -11.91
N SER A 83 -7.58 -11.81 -10.74
CA SER A 83 -7.87 -12.50 -9.49
C SER A 83 -9.14 -12.05 -8.77
N SER A 84 -9.71 -10.93 -9.22
CA SER A 84 -10.99 -10.39 -8.76
C SER A 84 -11.14 -10.38 -7.23
N PRO A 85 -10.25 -9.68 -6.48
CA PRO A 85 -10.36 -9.63 -5.03
C PRO A 85 -11.49 -8.69 -4.58
N ASN A 86 -11.90 -8.81 -3.32
CA ASN A 86 -12.87 -7.90 -2.71
C ASN A 86 -12.29 -6.49 -2.54
N CYS A 87 -10.97 -6.37 -2.34
CA CYS A 87 -10.27 -5.10 -2.31
C CYS A 87 -8.77 -5.23 -2.66
N ALA A 88 -8.13 -4.11 -2.98
CA ALA A 88 -6.68 -3.98 -3.15
C ALA A 88 -6.15 -2.75 -2.41
N VAL A 89 -4.99 -2.88 -1.74
CA VAL A 89 -4.27 -1.78 -1.08
C VAL A 89 -2.81 -1.83 -1.49
N SER A 90 -2.35 -0.80 -2.19
CA SER A 90 -0.94 -0.58 -2.46
C SER A 90 -0.28 0.14 -1.28
N ILE A 91 0.71 -0.49 -0.64
CA ILE A 91 1.40 0.08 0.53
C ILE A 91 2.64 0.84 0.08
N HIS A 92 2.75 2.13 0.40
CA HIS A 92 3.82 3.03 -0.03
C HIS A 92 4.37 3.88 1.10
N GLN A 93 5.50 4.55 0.84
CA GLN A 93 5.98 5.65 1.66
C GLN A 93 6.13 6.92 0.82
N ASN A 94 5.61 8.03 1.36
CA ASN A 94 5.54 9.28 0.67
C ASN A 94 6.91 9.97 0.64
N SER A 95 7.05 10.95 -0.23
CA SER A 95 8.25 11.78 -0.30
C SER A 95 7.95 13.08 -1.04
N PHE A 96 8.21 14.20 -0.37
CA PHE A 96 8.18 15.52 -0.96
C PHE A 96 9.55 16.21 -0.85
N PRO A 97 9.83 17.22 -1.70
CA PRO A 97 11.05 18.01 -1.57
C PRO A 97 11.18 18.72 -0.21
N ASP A 98 10.05 19.07 0.41
CA ASP A 98 9.98 19.62 1.77
C ASP A 98 10.03 18.47 2.79
N SER A 99 11.16 18.37 3.51
CA SER A 99 11.40 17.33 4.52
C SER A 99 10.61 17.54 5.82
N THR A 100 9.91 18.66 5.99
CA THR A 100 9.04 18.90 7.17
C THR A 100 7.68 18.21 7.05
N GLN A 101 7.31 17.79 5.84
CA GLN A 101 6.07 17.08 5.56
C GLN A 101 6.10 15.70 6.20
N HIS A 102 5.03 15.34 6.89
CA HIS A 102 4.90 14.10 7.66
C HIS A 102 3.45 13.63 7.66
N GLY A 103 3.19 12.41 8.14
CA GLY A 103 1.86 11.86 8.38
C GLY A 103 1.43 10.78 7.38
N ALA A 104 0.81 9.71 7.88
CA ALA A 104 0.15 8.68 7.09
C ALA A 104 -1.07 9.25 6.31
N GLN A 105 -1.23 8.85 5.04
CA GLN A 105 -2.33 9.28 4.17
C GLN A 105 -2.77 8.18 3.21
N VAL A 106 -4.07 7.94 3.13
CA VAL A 106 -4.65 6.95 2.21
C VAL A 106 -5.32 7.66 1.03
N PHE A 107 -4.93 7.26 -0.17
CA PHE A 107 -5.49 7.75 -1.43
C PHE A 107 -6.47 6.74 -2.00
N TYR A 108 -7.54 7.22 -2.63
CA TYR A 108 -8.57 6.39 -3.23
C TYR A 108 -9.02 6.92 -4.59
N GLN A 109 -9.61 6.05 -5.40
CA GLN A 109 -10.17 6.44 -6.70
C GLN A 109 -11.36 7.38 -6.51
N THR A 110 -11.31 8.56 -7.14
CA THR A 110 -12.31 9.63 -7.00
C THR A 110 -13.76 9.19 -7.26
N SER A 111 -13.98 8.25 -8.18
CA SER A 111 -15.32 7.82 -8.60
C SER A 111 -15.84 6.57 -7.86
N SER A 112 -15.14 6.08 -6.82
CA SER A 112 -15.48 4.82 -6.14
C SER A 112 -15.81 5.05 -4.67
N GLU A 113 -17.09 4.95 -4.32
CA GLU A 113 -17.57 5.03 -2.93
C GLU A 113 -16.99 3.90 -2.07
N GLU A 114 -16.87 2.69 -2.62
CA GLU A 114 -16.25 1.56 -1.93
C GLU A 114 -14.76 1.78 -1.66
N SER A 115 -14.02 2.36 -2.60
CA SER A 115 -12.62 2.74 -2.35
C SER A 115 -12.51 3.85 -1.30
N GLN A 116 -13.45 4.80 -1.29
CA GLN A 116 -13.51 5.84 -0.26
C GLN A 116 -13.78 5.24 1.14
N ARG A 117 -14.70 4.27 1.23
CA ARG A 117 -15.02 3.56 2.47
C ARG A 117 -13.80 2.79 2.97
N LEU A 118 -13.17 2.00 2.11
CA LEU A 118 -11.93 1.28 2.43
C LEU A 118 -10.82 2.23 2.90
N ALA A 119 -10.61 3.34 2.19
CA ALA A 119 -9.61 4.33 2.56
C ALA A 119 -9.89 4.96 3.93
N SER A 120 -11.15 5.27 4.23
CA SER A 120 -11.56 5.84 5.51
C SER A 120 -11.22 4.90 6.68
N LEU A 121 -11.53 3.61 6.51
CA LEU A 121 -11.28 2.59 7.52
C LEU A 121 -9.78 2.37 7.75
N ILE A 122 -8.98 2.31 6.68
CA ILE A 122 -7.52 2.19 6.80
C ILE A 122 -6.92 3.46 7.42
N GLN A 123 -7.31 4.65 6.95
CA GLN A 123 -6.80 5.92 7.48
C GLN A 123 -7.03 6.01 8.99
N ALA A 124 -8.23 5.68 9.46
CA ALA A 124 -8.56 5.71 10.89
C ALA A 124 -7.64 4.82 11.73
N GLN A 125 -7.18 3.69 11.18
CA GLN A 125 -6.25 2.79 11.86
C GLN A 125 -4.79 3.26 11.74
N THR A 126 -4.40 3.99 10.69
CA THR A 126 -2.99 4.37 10.46
C THR A 126 -2.59 5.72 11.06
N LEU A 127 -3.55 6.58 11.43
CA LEU A 127 -3.27 7.94 11.93
C LEU A 127 -2.28 7.98 13.10
N TYR A 128 -2.36 7.02 14.02
CA TYR A 128 -1.52 7.00 15.23
C TYR A 128 -0.03 6.70 14.96
N LEU A 129 0.31 6.12 13.79
CA LEU A 129 1.68 5.68 13.48
C LEU A 129 2.66 6.84 13.44
N THR A 130 2.20 8.00 12.99
CA THR A 130 2.98 9.22 12.75
C THR A 130 2.73 10.30 13.81
N GLY A 131 2.25 9.90 14.98
CA GLY A 131 1.98 10.78 16.13
C GLY A 131 0.66 11.56 16.05
N GLU A 132 0.29 12.19 17.17
CA GLU A 132 -0.97 12.94 17.34
C GLU A 132 -1.08 14.18 16.43
N GLU A 133 0.03 14.64 15.87
CA GLU A 133 0.06 15.77 14.94
C GLU A 133 -0.34 15.41 13.51
N ASN A 134 -0.53 14.12 13.20
CA ASN A 134 -1.00 13.72 11.88
C ASN A 134 -2.45 14.17 11.65
N LYS A 135 -2.60 15.25 10.87
CA LYS A 135 -3.89 15.83 10.46
C LYS A 135 -4.27 15.48 9.03
N ARG A 136 -3.61 14.50 8.41
CA ARG A 136 -3.92 14.13 7.04
C ARG A 136 -5.26 13.41 6.96
N GLU A 137 -6.03 13.81 5.97
CA GLU A 137 -7.29 13.17 5.60
C GLU A 137 -7.09 12.30 4.37
N ILE A 138 -8.01 11.36 4.18
CA ILE A 138 -8.08 10.60 2.92
C ILE A 138 -8.16 11.55 1.74
N LYS A 139 -7.56 11.17 0.61
CA LYS A 139 -7.52 12.04 -0.56
C LYS A 139 -7.90 11.29 -1.82
N SER A 140 -8.92 11.79 -2.52
CA SER A 140 -9.26 11.28 -3.84
C SER A 140 -8.14 11.58 -4.84
N ASN A 141 -7.90 10.65 -5.76
CA ASN A 141 -6.88 10.79 -6.78
C ASN A 141 -7.35 10.12 -8.08
N SER A 142 -7.26 10.87 -9.18
CA SER A 142 -7.64 10.42 -10.53
C SER A 142 -6.45 10.14 -11.43
N ASP A 143 -5.22 10.34 -10.96
CA ASP A 143 -4.00 10.34 -11.78
C ASP A 143 -3.14 9.10 -11.54
N TYR A 144 -3.19 8.52 -10.34
CA TYR A 144 -2.46 7.30 -10.02
C TYR A 144 -2.94 6.12 -10.84
N TYR A 145 -2.04 5.55 -11.63
CA TYR A 145 -2.34 4.49 -12.59
C TYR A 145 -3.07 3.29 -11.97
N LEU A 146 -2.67 2.86 -10.76
CA LEU A 146 -3.31 1.74 -10.04
C LEU A 146 -4.75 2.04 -9.57
N LEU A 147 -5.10 3.32 -9.39
CA LEU A 147 -6.43 3.74 -8.98
C LEU A 147 -7.38 3.97 -10.17
N ARG A 148 -6.85 4.16 -11.39
CA ARG A 148 -7.66 4.43 -12.58
C ARG A 148 -8.22 3.15 -13.16
N ASP A 149 -9.41 3.24 -13.77
CA ASP A 149 -10.08 2.17 -14.53
C ASP A 149 -10.04 0.81 -13.82
N ASN A 150 -10.35 0.80 -12.52
CA ASN A 150 -10.37 -0.39 -11.69
C ASN A 150 -11.80 -0.62 -11.19
N THR A 151 -12.30 -1.84 -11.35
CA THR A 151 -13.63 -2.24 -10.83
C THR A 151 -13.57 -2.75 -9.40
N VAL A 152 -12.35 -3.05 -8.92
CA VAL A 152 -12.07 -3.50 -7.56
C VAL A 152 -11.86 -2.27 -6.67
N PRO A 153 -12.47 -2.20 -5.48
CA PRO A 153 -12.15 -1.19 -4.46
C PRO A 153 -10.64 -1.15 -4.19
N THR A 154 -9.98 -0.06 -4.58
CA THR A 154 -8.51 0.03 -4.59
C THR A 154 -8.04 1.34 -3.95
N VAL A 155 -7.06 1.23 -3.07
CA VAL A 155 -6.45 2.39 -2.39
C VAL A 155 -4.92 2.31 -2.41
N ILE A 156 -4.27 3.45 -2.20
CA ILE A 156 -2.84 3.56 -1.94
C ILE A 156 -2.67 4.07 -0.51
N ALA A 157 -2.07 3.27 0.37
CA ALA A 157 -1.79 3.64 1.75
C ALA A 157 -0.33 4.11 1.87
N GLU A 158 -0.14 5.43 1.94
CA GLU A 158 1.15 6.05 2.28
C GLU A 158 1.31 6.06 3.80
N ILE A 159 2.26 5.31 4.35
CA ILE A 159 2.33 5.09 5.81
C ILE A 159 3.10 6.19 6.53
N CYS A 160 4.12 6.76 5.88
CA CYS A 160 4.86 7.92 6.38
C CYS A 160 5.58 8.63 5.22
N PHE A 161 6.45 9.60 5.51
CA PHE A 161 7.31 10.30 4.55
C PHE A 161 8.78 9.89 4.72
N LEU A 162 9.37 9.22 3.74
CA LEU A 162 10.81 8.92 3.73
C LEU A 162 11.68 10.18 3.54
N SER A 163 11.10 11.27 3.05
CA SER A 163 11.77 12.58 3.00
C SER A 163 11.89 13.23 4.38
N ASN A 164 11.09 12.82 5.35
CA ASN A 164 11.16 13.30 6.73
C ASN A 164 12.11 12.40 7.54
N PRO A 165 13.23 12.92 8.08
CA PRO A 165 14.21 12.09 8.77
C PRO A 165 13.66 11.31 9.96
N SER A 166 12.78 11.94 10.76
CA SER A 166 12.19 11.31 11.94
C SER A 166 11.24 10.18 11.56
N GLU A 167 10.43 10.36 10.51
CA GLU A 167 9.55 9.30 10.02
C GLU A 167 10.31 8.19 9.30
N ALA A 168 11.38 8.53 8.56
CA ALA A 168 12.24 7.54 7.94
C ALA A 168 12.94 6.65 8.97
N GLU A 169 13.47 7.23 10.05
CA GLU A 169 14.06 6.47 11.17
C GLU A 169 13.00 5.62 11.88
N MET A 170 11.81 6.19 12.10
CA MET A 170 10.68 5.49 12.73
C MET A 170 10.22 4.27 11.92
N ILE A 171 10.03 4.39 10.60
CA ILE A 171 9.53 3.27 9.79
C ILE A 171 10.61 2.21 9.50
N ALA A 172 11.89 2.53 9.72
CA ALA A 172 12.97 1.55 9.67
C ALA A 172 12.94 0.56 10.85
N ASP A 173 12.33 0.95 11.97
CA ASP A 173 12.12 0.06 13.13
C ASP A 173 11.14 -1.06 12.79
N GLU A 174 11.52 -2.31 13.10
CA GLU A 174 10.69 -3.47 12.77
C GLU A 174 9.37 -3.48 13.53
N ASN A 175 9.33 -3.03 14.79
CA ASN A 175 8.08 -2.96 15.55
C ASN A 175 7.12 -1.94 14.95
N MET A 176 7.64 -0.87 14.36
CA MET A 176 6.81 0.10 13.66
C MET A 176 6.22 -0.47 12.37
N GLN A 177 6.99 -1.27 11.63
CA GLN A 177 6.48 -1.99 10.45
C GLN A 177 5.40 -3.01 10.84
N GLU A 178 5.53 -3.67 11.99
CA GLU A 178 4.48 -4.55 12.54
C GLU A 178 3.22 -3.78 12.91
N LYS A 179 3.35 -2.62 13.58
CA LYS A 179 2.21 -1.74 13.89
C LYS A 179 1.52 -1.24 12.63
N ALA A 180 2.27 -0.86 11.61
CA ALA A 180 1.73 -0.44 10.32
C ALA A 180 0.96 -1.59 9.64
N ALA A 181 1.56 -2.78 9.59
CA ALA A 181 0.92 -3.98 9.04
C ALA A 181 -0.38 -4.32 9.77
N PHE A 182 -0.37 -4.26 11.11
CA PHE A 182 -1.55 -4.50 11.94
C PHE A 182 -2.65 -3.46 11.69
N ALA A 183 -2.30 -2.16 11.66
CA ALA A 183 -3.25 -1.08 11.40
C ALA A 183 -3.94 -1.24 10.03
N ILE A 184 -3.16 -1.53 8.99
CA ILE A 184 -3.67 -1.77 7.64
C ILE A 184 -4.60 -2.99 7.65
N ALA A 185 -4.17 -4.12 8.24
CA ALA A 185 -4.97 -5.34 8.35
C ALA A 185 -6.30 -5.10 9.09
N MET A 186 -6.32 -4.30 10.16
CA MET A 186 -7.56 -3.95 10.87
C MET A 186 -8.51 -3.16 9.97
N GLY A 187 -8.02 -2.18 9.22
CA GLY A 187 -8.84 -1.39 8.29
C GLY A 187 -9.45 -2.26 7.18
N ILE A 188 -8.68 -3.21 6.67
CA ILE A 188 -9.13 -4.19 5.67
C ILE A 188 -10.17 -5.14 6.24
N MET A 189 -9.93 -5.69 7.43
CA MET A 189 -10.90 -6.59 8.08
C MET A 189 -12.20 -5.86 8.42
N GLN A 190 -12.13 -4.62 8.90
CA GLN A 190 -13.31 -3.80 9.10
C GLN A 190 -14.07 -3.63 7.79
N TYR A 191 -13.39 -3.37 6.67
CA TYR A 191 -14.03 -3.25 5.36
C TYR A 191 -14.74 -4.56 4.95
N LEU A 192 -14.04 -5.70 5.03
CA LEU A 192 -14.52 -6.98 4.52
C LEU A 192 -15.63 -7.62 5.36
N TYR A 193 -15.71 -7.30 6.66
CA TYR A 193 -16.71 -7.85 7.58
C TYR A 193 -17.82 -6.85 7.96
N SER A 194 -17.93 -5.73 7.21
CA SER A 194 -18.93 -4.67 7.46
C SER A 194 -20.03 -4.61 6.41
#